data_AF-A0A6C0CYV6-F1
#
_entry.id   AF-A0A6C0CYV6-F1
#
_cell.length_a   1.000
_cell.length_b   1.000
_cell.length_c   1.000
_cell.angle_alpha   90.00
_cell.angle_beta   90.00
_cell.angle_gamma   90.00
#
_symmetry.space_group_name_H-M   'P 1'
#
loop_
_entity.id
_entity.type
_entity.pdbx_description
1 polymer ?
#
loop_
_entity_poly.entity_id
_entity_poly.type
_entity_poly.pdbx_seq_one_letter_code
_entity_poly.pdbx_strand_id
1 'polypeptide(L)'
;MNKVQNSHYDVSHYNIGSMNGIANILIGLTLFSIFLCIFYFTYASKVENDILGIQIKNLVDSLTENIEATPIDRNALLAILDNVKVNDLSAADAQVKASNDTLIHKAVVALAIFGIVSIAIIAGLWYVYRFDLKTLLAVNLLLLLFIALTEIFFLNVIAKAYRSLDPNAVKKNIVDKIRGFKNL
;
A
#
# COMPACT_ATOMS: atom_id res chain seq x y z
N MET A 1 -25.78 -47.88 -29.61
CA MET A 1 -24.66 -47.19 -30.30
C MET A 1 -24.52 -45.79 -29.73
N ASN A 2 -23.56 -45.61 -28.82
CA ASN A 2 -23.22 -44.32 -28.23
C ASN A 2 -22.47 -43.45 -29.24
N LYS A 3 -22.97 -42.26 -29.53
CA LYS A 3 -22.13 -41.14 -29.99
C LYS A 3 -22.17 -40.08 -28.90
N VAL A 4 -21.31 -40.26 -27.90
CA VAL A 4 -20.92 -39.19 -27.00
C VAL A 4 -20.07 -38.25 -27.85
N GLN A 5 -20.69 -37.15 -28.29
CA GLN A 5 -20.01 -36.06 -28.97
C GLN A 5 -19.16 -35.36 -27.92
N ASN A 6 -17.88 -35.74 -27.84
CA ASN A 6 -16.88 -35.00 -27.09
C ASN A 6 -16.82 -33.59 -27.69
N SER A 7 -17.38 -32.61 -26.99
CA SER A 7 -17.10 -31.20 -27.22
C SER A 7 -15.63 -30.99 -26.90
N HIS A 8 -14.78 -31.08 -27.93
CA HIS A 8 -13.45 -30.49 -27.90
C HIS A 8 -13.62 -29.01 -27.55
N TYR A 9 -13.36 -28.66 -26.30
CA TYR A 9 -12.94 -27.32 -25.97
C TYR A 9 -11.62 -27.10 -26.72
N ASP A 10 -11.70 -26.41 -27.84
CA ASP A 10 -10.54 -26.10 -28.66
C ASP A 10 -9.64 -25.12 -27.90
N VAL A 11 -8.63 -25.67 -27.23
CA VAL A 11 -7.64 -24.94 -26.44
C VAL A 11 -6.67 -24.15 -27.35
N SER A 12 -6.83 -24.19 -28.68
CA SER A 12 -5.96 -23.50 -29.63
C SER A 12 -6.11 -21.97 -29.63
N HIS A 13 -7.14 -21.41 -28.99
CA HIS A 13 -7.40 -19.97 -28.97
C HIS A 13 -6.56 -19.16 -27.95
N TYR A 14 -5.73 -19.81 -27.13
CA TYR A 14 -4.85 -19.14 -26.16
C TYR A 14 -3.36 -19.43 -26.41
N ASN A 15 -2.92 -19.34 -27.67
CA ASN A 15 -1.48 -19.28 -27.94
C ASN A 15 -0.95 -17.89 -27.50
N ILE A 16 0.02 -17.86 -26.59
CA ILE A 16 0.66 -16.62 -26.08
C ILE A 16 1.25 -15.79 -27.24
N GLY A 17 1.72 -16.45 -28.30
CA GLY A 17 2.25 -15.79 -29.51
C GLY A 17 1.16 -15.28 -30.48
N SER A 18 -0.11 -15.55 -30.22
CA SER A 18 -1.22 -14.99 -31.01
C SER A 18 -1.52 -13.55 -30.59
N MET A 19 -2.12 -12.78 -31.50
CA MET A 19 -2.52 -11.39 -31.18
C MET A 19 -3.53 -11.32 -30.03
N ASN A 20 -4.39 -12.33 -29.88
CA ASN A 20 -5.30 -12.44 -28.73
C ASN A 20 -4.53 -12.62 -27.41
N GLY A 21 -3.47 -13.44 -27.42
CA GLY A 21 -2.61 -13.65 -26.25
C GLY A 21 -1.86 -12.38 -25.85
N ILE A 22 -1.27 -11.68 -26.83
CA ILE A 22 -0.58 -10.40 -26.60
C ILE A 22 -1.55 -9.35 -26.07
N ALA A 23 -2.72 -9.21 -26.68
CA ALA A 23 -3.74 -8.26 -26.24
C ALA A 23 -4.24 -8.58 -24.82
N ASN A 24 -4.43 -9.86 -24.49
CA ASN A 24 -4.83 -10.30 -23.15
C ASN A 24 -3.81 -9.88 -22.09
N ILE A 25 -2.52 -10.10 -22.36
CA ILE A 25 -1.43 -9.71 -21.45
C ILE A 25 -1.39 -8.20 -21.26
N LEU A 26 -1.49 -7.43 -22.35
CA LEU A 26 -1.48 -5.97 -22.29
C LEU A 26 -2.67 -5.43 -21.48
N ILE A 27 -3.88 -5.90 -21.76
CA ILE A 27 -5.10 -5.50 -21.03
C ILE A 27 -4.96 -5.83 -19.54
N GLY A 28 -4.53 -7.06 -19.22
CA GLY A 28 -4.30 -7.48 -17.84
C GLY A 28 -3.26 -6.61 -17.13
N LEU A 29 -2.10 -6.40 -17.75
CA LEU A 29 -1.04 -5.56 -17.20
C LEU A 29 -1.52 -4.13 -16.93
N THR A 30 -2.25 -3.52 -17.86
CA THR A 30 -2.81 -2.18 -17.69
C THR A 30 -3.79 -2.12 -16.52
N LEU A 31 -4.78 -3.03 -16.50
CA LEU A 31 -5.81 -3.05 -15.46
C LEU A 31 -5.21 -3.33 -14.08
N PHE A 32 -4.30 -4.30 -13.97
CA PHE A 32 -3.68 -4.67 -12.70
C PHE A 32 -2.77 -3.58 -12.17
N SER A 33 -1.97 -2.95 -13.04
CA SER A 33 -1.06 -1.87 -12.62
C SER A 33 -1.86 -0.65 -12.12
N ILE A 34 -2.93 -0.27 -12.84
CA ILE A 34 -3.80 0.84 -12.41
C ILE A 34 -4.47 0.52 -11.08
N PHE A 35 -5.04 -0.69 -10.96
CA PHE A 35 -5.66 -1.12 -9.72
C PHE A 35 -4.66 -1.10 -8.55
N LEU A 36 -3.49 -1.73 -8.69
CA LEU A 36 -2.51 -1.82 -7.61
C LEU A 36 -2.06 -0.44 -7.18
N CYS A 37 -1.74 0.47 -8.11
CA CYS A 37 -1.37 1.84 -7.74
C CYS A 37 -2.48 2.52 -6.93
N ILE A 38 -3.72 2.51 -7.42
CA ILE A 38 -4.85 3.12 -6.70
C ILE A 38 -5.03 2.46 -5.32
N PHE A 39 -5.00 1.14 -5.28
CA PHE A 39 -5.20 0.35 -4.08
C PHE A 39 -4.15 0.65 -3.00
N TYR A 40 -2.86 0.71 -3.36
CA TYR A 40 -1.80 1.01 -2.41
C TYR A 40 -1.87 2.45 -1.89
N PHE A 41 -2.06 3.43 -2.78
CA PHE A 41 -2.11 4.84 -2.38
C PHE A 41 -3.36 5.22 -1.60
N THR A 42 -4.47 4.50 -1.77
CA THR A 42 -5.73 4.82 -1.08
C THR A 42 -6.01 3.91 0.11
N TYR A 43 -6.09 2.60 -0.13
CA TYR A 43 -6.51 1.63 0.88
C TYR A 43 -5.35 1.16 1.75
N ALA A 44 -4.25 0.69 1.14
CA ALA A 44 -3.12 0.15 1.90
C ALA A 44 -2.49 1.21 2.81
N SER A 45 -2.28 2.43 2.29
CA SER A 45 -1.75 3.55 3.08
C SER A 45 -2.63 3.89 4.29
N LYS A 46 -3.97 3.82 4.15
CA LYS A 46 -4.88 4.04 5.27
C LYS A 46 -4.76 2.94 6.32
N VAL A 47 -4.77 1.68 5.89
CA VAL A 47 -4.60 0.52 6.79
C VAL A 47 -3.25 0.56 7.52
N GLU A 48 -2.19 0.96 6.83
CA GLU A 48 -0.86 1.11 7.40
C GLU A 48 -0.81 2.21 8.47
N ASN A 49 -1.44 3.37 8.23
CA ASN A 49 -1.55 4.44 9.21
C ASN A 49 -2.27 3.97 10.49
N ASP A 50 -3.36 3.22 10.35
CA ASP A 50 -4.09 2.66 11.50
C ASP A 50 -3.20 1.69 12.30
N ILE A 51 -2.44 0.82 11.62
CA ILE A 51 -1.51 -0.12 12.24
C ILE A 51 -0.38 0.62 12.97
N LEU A 52 0.22 1.62 12.34
CA LEU A 52 1.28 2.44 12.93
C LEU A 52 0.79 3.18 14.17
N GLY A 53 -0.43 3.72 14.15
CA GLY A 53 -1.04 4.37 15.32
C GLY A 53 -1.15 3.43 16.52
N ILE A 54 -1.58 2.17 16.29
CA ILE A 54 -1.65 1.14 17.33
C ILE A 54 -0.24 0.80 17.85
N GLN A 55 0.75 0.66 16.98
CA GLN A 55 2.12 0.33 17.38
C GLN A 55 2.80 1.46 18.17
N ILE A 56 2.59 2.72 17.76
CA ILE A 56 3.09 3.89 18.49
C ILE A 56 2.43 3.96 19.87
N LYS A 57 1.11 3.77 19.95
CA LYS A 57 0.40 3.72 21.22
C LYS A 57 0.97 2.66 22.15
N ASN A 58 1.14 1.43 21.65
CA ASN A 58 1.73 0.33 22.43
C ASN A 58 3.17 0.64 22.88
N LEU A 59 3.95 1.33 22.05
CA LEU A 59 5.30 1.75 22.41
C LEU A 59 5.29 2.78 23.55
N VAL A 60 4.44 3.81 23.44
CA VAL A 60 4.25 4.84 24.47
C VAL A 60 3.80 4.20 25.78
N ASP A 61 2.79 3.33 25.72
CA ASP A 61 2.28 2.62 26.89
C ASP A 61 3.42 1.81 27.57
N SER A 62 4.24 1.09 26.78
CA SER A 62 5.38 0.32 27.29
C SER A 62 6.54 1.16 27.86
N LEU A 63 6.61 2.44 27.49
CA LEU A 63 7.59 3.38 28.03
C LEU A 63 7.09 3.94 29.36
N THR A 64 5.79 4.18 29.49
CA THR A 64 5.16 4.71 30.70
C THR A 64 4.92 3.67 31.78
N GLU A 65 4.77 2.40 31.43
CA GLU A 65 4.52 1.29 32.36
C GLU A 65 5.61 1.16 33.45
N ASN A 66 6.85 1.51 33.14
CA ASN A 66 7.96 1.50 34.11
C ASN A 66 8.10 2.80 34.93
N ILE A 67 7.34 3.85 34.59
CA ILE A 67 7.38 5.14 35.29
C ILE A 67 6.55 5.06 36.59
N GLU A 68 5.49 4.25 36.61
CA GLU A 68 4.68 4.01 37.81
C GLU A 68 5.46 3.29 38.95
N ALA A 69 6.56 2.61 38.63
CA ALA A 69 7.40 1.91 39.60
C ALA A 69 8.40 2.82 40.33
N THR A 70 8.48 4.10 39.97
CA THR A 70 9.31 5.09 40.68
C THR A 70 8.43 5.98 41.56
N PRO A 71 8.77 6.23 42.85
CA PRO A 71 8.04 7.13 43.74
C PRO A 71 8.36 8.60 43.39
N ILE A 72 8.39 8.91 42.11
CA ILE A 72 8.56 10.27 41.63
C ILE A 72 7.15 10.86 41.63
N ASP A 73 6.96 11.87 42.48
CA ASP A 73 5.73 12.64 42.55
C ASP A 73 5.32 13.06 41.14
N ARG A 74 4.19 12.53 40.68
CA ARG A 74 3.61 12.80 39.36
C ARG A 74 3.51 14.31 39.10
N ASN A 75 3.30 15.10 40.15
CA ASN A 75 3.24 16.56 40.06
C ASN A 75 4.62 17.20 39.81
N ALA A 76 5.71 16.62 40.35
CA ALA A 76 7.07 17.08 40.09
C ALA A 76 7.52 16.74 38.65
N LEU A 77 7.13 15.59 38.12
CA LEU A 77 7.37 15.23 36.71
C LEU A 77 6.57 16.12 35.75
N LEU A 78 5.29 16.39 36.04
CA LEU A 78 4.47 17.31 35.26
C LEU A 78 5.03 18.75 35.31
N ALA A 79 5.54 19.20 36.46
CA ALA A 79 6.19 20.50 36.57
C ALA A 79 7.50 20.59 35.76
N ILE A 80 8.26 19.49 35.64
CA ILE A 80 9.45 19.43 34.76
C ILE A 80 9.00 19.43 33.28
N LEU A 81 7.96 18.68 32.93
CA LEU A 81 7.41 18.60 31.57
C LEU A 81 6.76 19.91 31.11
N ASP A 82 6.10 20.67 31.99
CA ASP A 82 5.57 22.01 31.71
C ASP A 82 6.68 23.02 31.38
N ASN A 83 7.90 22.79 31.90
CA ASN A 83 9.09 23.58 31.58
C ASN A 83 9.84 23.06 30.34
N VAL A 84 9.53 21.85 29.88
CA VAL A 84 10.03 21.36 28.59
C VAL A 84 9.17 22.01 27.51
N LYS A 85 9.73 23.02 26.83
CA LYS A 85 9.17 23.50 25.57
C LYS A 85 9.12 22.33 24.60
N VAL A 86 7.94 21.71 24.47
CA VAL A 86 7.66 20.81 23.36
C VAL A 86 7.85 21.66 22.12
N ASN A 87 8.91 21.40 21.36
CA ASN A 87 9.12 22.09 20.10
C ASN A 87 7.86 21.89 19.26
N ASP A 88 7.31 22.99 18.76
CA ASP A 88 6.19 22.91 17.84
C ASP A 88 6.65 22.16 16.59
N LEU A 89 6.14 20.93 16.43
CA LEU A 89 6.45 20.07 15.29
C LEU A 89 5.55 20.37 14.09
N SER A 90 4.65 21.37 14.17
CA SER A 90 3.75 21.75 13.08
C SER A 90 4.48 22.02 11.77
N ALA A 91 5.68 22.58 11.81
CA ALA A 91 6.52 22.80 10.63
C ALA A 91 7.04 21.48 10.02
N ALA A 92 7.41 20.51 10.86
CA ALA A 92 7.84 19.18 10.41
C ALA A 92 6.65 18.39 9.84
N ASP A 93 5.49 18.46 10.48
CA ASP A 93 4.25 17.85 9.99
C ASP A 93 3.82 18.46 8.64
N ALA A 94 3.91 19.79 8.51
CA ALA A 94 3.64 20.48 7.25
C ALA A 94 4.60 20.07 6.13
N GLN A 95 5.89 19.90 6.45
CA GLN A 95 6.90 19.44 5.49
C GLN A 95 6.64 18.00 5.02
N VAL A 96 6.30 17.10 5.95
CA VAL A 96 5.94 15.71 5.62
C VAL A 96 4.68 15.67 4.76
N LYS A 97 3.66 16.46 5.13
CA LYS A 97 2.40 16.56 4.35
C LYS A 97 2.64 17.07 2.93
N ALA A 98 3.38 18.17 2.78
CA ALA A 98 3.71 18.72 1.46
C ALA A 98 4.52 17.74 0.59
N SER A 99 5.44 17.00 1.21
CA SER A 99 6.22 15.96 0.51
C SER A 99 5.34 14.80 0.05
N ASN A 100 4.42 14.35 0.90
CA ASN A 100 3.47 13.29 0.57
C ASN A 100 2.49 13.72 -0.53
N ASP A 101 1.94 14.93 -0.45
CA ASP A 101 1.03 15.47 -1.47
C ASP A 101 1.73 15.56 -2.84
N THR A 102 2.99 15.99 -2.85
CA THR A 102 3.81 16.03 -4.08
C THR A 102 4.05 14.63 -4.64
N LEU A 103 4.34 13.64 -3.78
CA LEU A 103 4.56 12.27 -4.19
C LEU A 103 3.29 11.64 -4.79
N ILE A 104 2.15 11.83 -4.14
CA ILE A 104 0.85 11.37 -4.63
C ILE A 104 0.54 12.02 -5.98
N HIS A 105 0.73 13.33 -6.10
CA HIS A 105 0.49 14.03 -7.35
C HIS A 105 1.35 13.49 -8.49
N LYS A 106 2.66 13.30 -8.27
CA LYS A 106 3.57 12.71 -9.26
C LYS A 106 3.15 11.29 -9.65
N ALA A 107 2.75 10.46 -8.69
CA ALA A 107 2.29 9.11 -8.94
C ALA A 107 1.01 9.07 -9.77
N VAL A 108 0.02 9.94 -9.46
CA VAL A 108 -1.23 10.05 -10.21
C VAL A 108 -0.97 10.51 -11.64
N VAL A 109 -0.10 11.50 -11.85
CA VAL A 109 0.27 11.98 -13.19
C VAL A 109 0.96 10.86 -13.99
N ALA A 110 1.92 10.15 -13.40
CA ALA A 110 2.59 9.03 -14.05
C ALA A 110 1.60 7.91 -14.43
N LEU A 111 0.67 7.59 -13.53
CA LEU A 111 -0.36 6.58 -13.75
C LEU A 111 -1.33 6.98 -14.87
N ALA A 112 -1.72 8.26 -14.91
CA ALA A 112 -2.59 8.79 -15.95
C ALA A 112 -1.93 8.69 -17.33
N ILE A 113 -0.65 9.10 -17.45
CA ILE A 113 0.11 8.98 -18.70
C ILE A 113 0.21 7.51 -19.12
N PHE A 114 0.61 6.62 -18.21
CA PHE A 114 0.71 5.19 -18.48
C PHE A 114 -0.64 4.59 -18.95
N GLY A 115 -1.73 4.94 -18.28
CA GLY A 115 -3.07 4.49 -18.62
C GLY A 115 -3.50 4.94 -20.01
N ILE A 116 -3.30 6.22 -20.34
CA ILE A 116 -3.64 6.78 -21.67
C ILE A 116 -2.83 6.09 -22.77
N VAL A 117 -1.51 5.95 -22.58
CA VAL A 117 -0.63 5.29 -23.56
C VAL A 117 -1.04 3.83 -23.75
N SER A 118 -1.31 3.12 -22.67
CA SER A 118 -1.73 1.71 -22.73
C SER A 118 -3.06 1.53 -23.47
N ILE A 119 -4.05 2.37 -23.16
CA ILE A 119 -5.37 2.35 -23.83
C ILE A 119 -5.20 2.67 -25.32
N ALA A 120 -4.37 3.65 -25.68
CA ALA A 120 -4.11 3.98 -27.08
C ALA A 120 -3.48 2.81 -27.85
N ILE A 121 -2.53 2.09 -27.25
CA ILE A 121 -1.92 0.89 -27.84
C ILE A 121 -2.97 -0.21 -28.02
N ILE A 122 -3.78 -0.50 -26.99
CA ILE A 122 -4.83 -1.53 -27.05
C ILE A 122 -5.86 -1.19 -28.13
N ALA A 123 -6.29 0.08 -28.21
CA ALA A 123 -7.23 0.55 -29.23
C ALA A 123 -6.64 0.44 -30.65
N GLY A 124 -5.36 0.78 -30.83
CA GLY A 124 -4.66 0.63 -32.10
C GLY A 124 -4.56 -0.83 -32.55
N LEU A 125 -4.19 -1.74 -31.64
CA LEU A 125 -4.16 -3.17 -31.92
C LEU A 125 -5.54 -3.72 -32.24
N TRP A 126 -6.57 -3.28 -31.52
CA TRP A 126 -7.95 -3.70 -31.79
C TRP A 126 -8.43 -3.24 -33.16
N TYR A 127 -8.09 -2.02 -33.57
CA TYR A 127 -8.46 -1.48 -34.89
C TYR A 127 -7.87 -2.32 -36.04
N VAL A 128 -6.61 -2.75 -35.91
CA VAL A 128 -5.87 -3.52 -36.93
C VAL A 128 -6.28 -5.00 -36.94
N TYR A 129 -6.34 -5.64 -35.77
CA TYR A 129 -6.44 -7.11 -35.67
C TYR A 129 -7.83 -7.62 -35.28
N ARG A 130 -8.75 -6.72 -34.88
CA ARG A 130 -10.17 -7.03 -34.62
C ARG A 130 -10.39 -8.22 -33.68
N PHE A 131 -9.55 -8.34 -32.64
CA PHE A 131 -9.72 -9.35 -31.60
C PHE A 131 -10.98 -9.09 -30.76
N ASP A 132 -11.45 -10.13 -30.05
CA ASP A 132 -12.61 -10.04 -29.16
C ASP A 132 -12.28 -9.30 -27.85
N LEU A 133 -12.29 -7.97 -27.93
CA LEU A 133 -12.02 -7.09 -26.80
C LEU A 133 -13.01 -7.30 -25.64
N LYS A 134 -14.27 -7.66 -25.92
CA LYS A 134 -15.28 -7.83 -24.86
C LYS A 134 -14.95 -9.02 -23.99
N THR A 135 -14.65 -10.16 -24.60
CA THR A 135 -14.27 -11.38 -23.88
C THR A 135 -12.98 -11.18 -23.11
N LEU A 136 -11.97 -10.55 -23.72
CA LEU A 136 -10.70 -10.26 -23.04
C LEU A 136 -10.88 -9.33 -21.83
N LEU A 137 -11.68 -8.26 -21.96
CA LEU A 137 -11.97 -7.37 -20.83
C LEU A 137 -12.72 -8.10 -19.72
N ALA A 138 -13.73 -8.92 -20.05
CA ALA A 138 -14.49 -9.66 -19.05
C ALA A 138 -13.61 -10.62 -18.24
N VAL A 139 -12.71 -11.36 -18.91
CA VAL A 139 -11.77 -12.27 -18.26
C VAL A 139 -10.80 -11.50 -17.36
N ASN A 140 -10.22 -10.39 -17.83
CA ASN A 140 -9.28 -9.61 -17.03
C ASN A 140 -9.95 -8.88 -15.86
N LEU A 141 -11.20 -8.43 -16.00
CA LEU A 141 -11.96 -7.86 -14.88
C LEU A 141 -12.29 -8.91 -13.83
N LEU A 142 -12.63 -10.13 -14.25
CA LEU A 142 -12.84 -11.25 -13.32
C LEU A 142 -11.54 -11.59 -12.57
N LEU A 143 -10.41 -11.66 -13.27
CA LEU A 143 -9.10 -11.85 -12.63
C LEU A 143 -8.76 -10.70 -11.69
N LEU A 144 -9.03 -9.46 -12.08
CA LEU A 144 -8.81 -8.29 -11.26
C LEU A 144 -9.61 -8.35 -9.95
N LEU A 145 -10.85 -8.84 -10.00
CA LEU A 145 -11.66 -9.05 -8.80
C LEU A 145 -10.99 -10.05 -7.85
N PHE A 146 -10.48 -11.18 -8.35
CA PHE A 146 -9.76 -12.14 -7.52
C PHE A 146 -8.49 -11.53 -6.91
N ILE A 147 -7.71 -10.79 -7.71
CA ILE A 147 -6.52 -10.08 -7.24
C ILE A 147 -6.91 -9.11 -6.11
N ALA A 148 -7.94 -8.30 -6.31
CA ALA A 148 -8.42 -7.34 -5.30
C ALA A 148 -8.83 -8.04 -3.99
N LEU A 149 -9.56 -9.16 -4.08
CA LEU A 149 -9.92 -9.94 -2.90
C LEU A 149 -8.70 -10.50 -2.18
N THR A 150 -7.72 -11.04 -2.93
CA THR A 150 -6.49 -11.58 -2.33
C THR A 150 -5.65 -10.48 -1.67
N GLU A 151 -5.57 -9.30 -2.28
CA GLU A 151 -4.84 -8.16 -1.73
C GLU A 151 -5.49 -7.63 -0.43
N ILE A 152 -6.81 -7.49 -0.43
CA ILE A 152 -7.57 -7.10 0.78
C ILE A 152 -7.37 -8.12 1.89
N PHE A 153 -7.42 -9.41 1.56
CA PHE A 153 -7.17 -10.48 2.52
C PHE A 153 -5.74 -10.43 3.07
N PHE A 154 -4.74 -10.27 2.20
CA PHE A 154 -3.33 -10.18 2.56
C PHE A 154 -3.06 -9.01 3.50
N LEU A 155 -3.54 -7.80 3.18
CA LEU A 155 -3.38 -6.63 4.04
C LEU A 155 -4.04 -6.79 5.40
N ASN A 156 -5.26 -7.35 5.45
CA ASN A 156 -5.97 -7.48 6.71
C ASN A 156 -5.43 -8.61 7.60
N VAL A 157 -4.94 -9.71 7.03
CA VAL A 157 -4.46 -10.86 7.80
C VAL A 157 -2.98 -10.74 8.13
N ILE A 158 -2.15 -10.37 7.16
CA ILE A 158 -0.68 -10.40 7.31
C ILE A 158 -0.17 -9.03 7.77
N ALA A 159 -0.58 -7.93 7.13
CA ALA A 159 -0.01 -6.62 7.47
C ALA A 159 -0.35 -6.19 8.91
N LYS A 160 -1.55 -6.51 9.41
CA LYS A 160 -1.93 -6.26 10.82
C LYS A 160 -1.12 -7.08 11.83
N ALA A 161 -0.65 -8.26 11.45
CA ALA A 161 0.17 -9.11 12.32
C ALA A 161 1.65 -8.69 12.31
N TYR A 162 2.09 -7.92 11.31
CA TYR A 162 3.47 -7.49 11.18
C TYR A 162 3.75 -6.27 12.07
N ARG A 163 4.73 -6.41 12.99
CA ARG A 163 5.25 -5.28 13.77
C ARG A 163 6.26 -4.52 12.91
N SER A 164 5.90 -3.32 12.47
CA SER A 164 6.76 -2.47 11.64
C SER A 164 7.71 -1.62 12.47
N LEU A 165 7.40 -1.38 13.74
CA LEU A 165 8.26 -0.72 14.72
C LEU A 165 8.97 -1.74 15.62
N ASP A 166 10.31 -1.69 15.67
CA ASP A 166 11.12 -2.35 16.70
C ASP A 166 11.13 -1.49 17.98
N PRO A 167 10.42 -1.90 19.04
CA PRO A 167 10.33 -1.12 20.27
C PRO A 167 11.69 -0.89 20.92
N ASN A 168 12.63 -1.83 20.79
CA ASN A 168 13.93 -1.75 21.43
C ASN A 168 14.85 -0.75 20.72
N ALA A 169 14.82 -0.72 19.39
CA ALA A 169 15.54 0.26 18.59
C ALA A 169 15.04 1.70 18.88
N VAL A 170 13.72 1.89 19.01
CA VAL A 170 13.16 3.20 19.33
C VAL A 170 13.50 3.60 20.77
N LYS A 171 13.36 2.68 21.75
CA LYS A 171 13.78 2.91 23.14
C LYS A 171 15.25 3.31 23.24
N LYS A 172 16.13 2.61 22.54
CA LYS A 172 17.56 2.92 22.49
C LYS A 172 17.81 4.33 21.94
N ASN A 173 17.19 4.68 20.81
CA ASN A 173 17.31 6.03 20.22
C ASN A 173 16.82 7.13 21.16
N ILE A 174 15.74 6.90 21.90
CA ILE A 174 15.24 7.86 22.91
C ILE A 174 16.28 8.02 24.03
N VAL A 175 16.79 6.92 24.59
CA VAL A 175 17.80 6.95 25.66
C VAL A 175 19.10 7.61 25.20
N ASP A 176 19.55 7.31 23.98
CA ASP A 176 20.78 7.88 23.42
C ASP A 176 20.64 9.40 23.21
N LYS A 177 19.48 9.89 22.74
CA LYS A 177 19.20 11.33 22.64
C LYS A 177 19.13 12.02 24.00
N ILE A 178 18.54 11.37 25.01
CA ILE A 178 18.50 11.90 26.39
C ILE A 178 19.91 11.96 26.99
N ARG A 179 20.75 10.92 26.78
CA ARG A 179 22.15 10.92 27.21
C ARG A 179 22.96 11.99 26.51
N GLY A 180 22.74 12.21 25.22
CA GLY A 180 23.37 13.29 24.46
C GLY A 180 23.04 14.68 25.02
N PHE A 181 21.81 14.89 25.49
CA PHE A 181 21.40 16.12 26.17
C PHE A 181 22.08 16.34 27.53
N LYS A 182 22.50 15.26 28.22
CA LYS A 182 23.16 15.34 29.53
C LYS A 182 24.66 15.68 29.43
N ASN A 183 25.23 15.61 28.21
CA ASN A 183 26.63 15.94 27.92
C ASN A 183 26.81 17.34 27.29
N LEU A 184 25.74 18.15 27.27
CA LEU A 184 25.71 19.58 26.95
C LEU A 184 25.49 20.37 28.24
#